data_AF-A0A7H4N0R5-F1
#
_entry.id   AF-A0A7H4N0R5-F1
#
_cell.length_a   1.000
_cell.length_b   1.000
_cell.length_c   1.000
_cell.angle_alpha   90.00
_cell.angle_beta   90.00
_cell.angle_gamma   90.00
#
_symmetry.space_group_name_H-M   'P 1'
#
loop_
_entity.id
_entity.type
_entity.pdbx_description
1 polymer ?
#
loop_
_entity_poly.entity_id
_entity_poly.type
_entity_poly.pdbx_seq_one_letter_code
_entity_poly.pdbx_strand_id
1 'polypeptide(L)'
;MGWGFLPLEFPQGVTRKTLGLSGEERIDISNLQALQPGMTVPVTLTRADGRQEVIDCRCRIDTATELTYYQNDGILHYVIRNML
;
A
#
# COMPACT_ATOMS: atom_id res chain seq x y z
N MET A 1 18.28 -4.89 5.30
CA MET A 1 17.34 -5.23 4.21
C MET A 1 16.70 -3.93 3.74
N GLY A 2 17.43 -3.16 2.92
CA GLY A 2 17.00 -1.84 2.43
C GLY A 2 16.49 -1.94 1.00
N TRP A 3 15.20 -2.25 0.86
CA TRP A 3 14.53 -2.32 -0.44
C TRP A 3 13.21 -1.57 -0.26
N GLY A 4 12.86 -0.65 -1.15
CA GLY A 4 11.71 0.27 -1.07
C GLY A 4 10.32 -0.39 -1.13
N PHE A 5 10.08 -1.44 -0.34
CA PHE A 5 8.76 -2.01 -0.10
C PHE A 5 8.05 -1.22 1.01
N LEU A 6 6.77 -0.93 0.83
CA LEU A 6 5.93 -0.35 1.88
C LEU A 6 5.26 -1.49 2.65
N PRO A 7 5.66 -1.78 3.89
CA PRO A 7 4.98 -2.81 4.67
C PRO A 7 3.61 -2.30 5.10
N LEU A 8 2.56 -2.84 4.47
CA LEU A 8 1.17 -2.57 4.83
C LEU A 8 0.58 -3.78 5.55
N GLU A 9 -0.14 -3.52 6.63
CA GLU A 9 -0.86 -4.51 7.41
C GLU A 9 -2.35 -4.26 7.24
N PHE A 10 -3.11 -5.30 6.92
CA PHE A 10 -4.56 -5.21 6.88
C PHE A 10 -5.11 -4.89 8.28
N PRO A 11 -6.24 -4.17 8.37
CA PRO A 11 -6.89 -3.93 9.65
C PRO A 11 -7.30 -5.24 10.30
N GLN A 12 -7.43 -5.23 11.62
CA GLN A 12 -7.68 -6.44 12.41
C GLN A 12 -8.95 -7.17 11.94
N GLY A 13 -8.83 -8.47 11.66
CA GLY A 13 -9.95 -9.29 11.17
C GLY A 13 -10.17 -9.22 9.66
N VAL A 14 -9.46 -8.32 8.95
CA VAL A 14 -9.46 -8.27 7.49
C VAL A 14 -8.27 -9.06 6.97
N THR A 15 -8.54 -9.97 6.06
CA THR A 15 -7.54 -10.79 5.37
C THR A 15 -7.87 -10.83 3.88
N ARG A 16 -6.92 -11.28 3.06
CA ARG A 16 -7.16 -11.55 1.64
C ARG A 16 -8.40 -12.41 1.38
N LYS A 17 -8.74 -13.33 2.31
CA LYS A 17 -9.90 -14.22 2.18
C LYS A 17 -11.20 -13.52 2.49
N THR A 18 -11.23 -12.66 3.51
CA THR A 18 -12.43 -11.87 3.83
C THR A 18 -12.70 -10.81 2.77
N LEU A 19 -11.63 -10.30 2.15
CA LEU A 19 -11.71 -9.40 1.00
C LEU A 19 -11.96 -10.15 -0.32
N GLY A 20 -11.94 -11.48 -0.34
CA GLY A 20 -12.10 -12.27 -1.55
C GLY A 20 -11.17 -11.82 -2.68
N LEU A 21 -9.91 -11.50 -2.36
CA LEU A 21 -8.91 -11.08 -3.35
C LEU A 21 -8.47 -12.32 -4.16
N SER A 22 -8.72 -12.31 -5.46
CA SER A 22 -8.26 -13.34 -6.40
C SER A 22 -6.84 -13.10 -6.90
N GLY A 23 -6.35 -11.86 -6.82
CA GLY A 23 -5.09 -11.41 -7.40
C GLY A 23 -5.25 -10.76 -8.78
N GLU A 24 -6.47 -10.70 -9.30
CA GLU A 24 -6.81 -10.00 -10.55
C GLU A 24 -7.24 -8.55 -10.29
N GLU A 25 -7.38 -8.16 -9.01
CA GLU A 25 -7.76 -6.83 -8.62
C GLU A 25 -6.61 -5.83 -8.77
N ARG A 26 -6.94 -4.64 -9.23
CA ARG A 26 -6.03 -3.50 -9.21
C ARG A 26 -6.02 -2.89 -7.82
N ILE A 27 -4.83 -2.77 -7.25
CA ILE A 27 -4.60 -2.17 -5.93
C ILE A 27 -3.99 -0.79 -6.13
N ASP A 28 -4.67 0.25 -5.66
CA ASP A 28 -4.21 1.64 -5.71
C ASP A 28 -4.01 2.18 -4.29
N ILE A 29 -2.90 2.88 -4.06
CA ILE A 29 -2.53 3.40 -2.75
C ILE A 29 -2.28 4.89 -2.90
N SER A 30 -3.18 5.68 -2.33
CA SER A 30 -3.11 7.14 -2.38
C SER A 30 -2.29 7.72 -1.22
N ASN A 31 -1.85 8.97 -1.35
CA ASN A 31 -1.18 9.74 -0.28
C ASN A 31 0.16 9.20 0.25
N LEU A 32 0.88 8.41 -0.56
CA LEU A 32 2.22 7.91 -0.22
C LEU A 32 3.25 9.03 0.08
N GLN A 33 3.06 10.22 -0.48
CA GLN A 33 3.96 11.37 -0.27
C GLN A 33 3.84 11.97 1.14
N ALA A 34 2.69 11.83 1.79
CA ALA A 34 2.42 12.36 3.13
C ALA A 34 2.45 11.26 4.21
N LEU A 35 3.08 10.12 3.91
CA LEU A 35 3.22 9.00 4.84
C LEU A 35 3.89 9.46 6.15
N GLN A 36 3.31 9.06 7.27
CA GLN A 36 3.89 9.22 8.60
C GLN A 36 4.12 7.84 9.23
N PRO A 37 5.13 7.69 10.11
CA PRO A 37 5.35 6.43 10.81
C PRO A 37 4.10 6.01 11.60
N GLY A 38 3.66 4.75 11.43
CA GLY A 38 2.48 4.20 12.08
C GLY A 38 1.13 4.70 11.57
N MET A 39 1.08 5.48 10.49
CA MET A 39 -0.17 5.99 9.90
C MET A 39 -0.98 4.90 9.21
N THR A 40 -2.30 5.06 9.18
CA THR A 40 -3.20 4.26 8.35
C THR A 40 -3.36 4.89 6.97
N VAL A 41 -3.22 4.08 5.92
CA VAL A 41 -3.26 4.48 4.52
C VAL A 41 -4.48 3.84 3.86
N PRO A 42 -5.34 4.62 3.20
CA PRO A 42 -6.44 4.05 2.42
C PRO A 42 -5.90 3.38 1.16
N VAL A 43 -6.28 2.13 0.96
CA VAL A 43 -5.96 1.31 -0.20
C VAL A 43 -7.24 1.03 -0.95
N THR A 44 -7.30 1.45 -2.20
CA THR A 44 -8.43 1.23 -3.10
C THR A 44 -8.20 -0.04 -3.90
N LEU A 45 -9.10 -1.00 -3.74
CA LEU A 45 -9.15 -2.26 -4.47
C LEU A 45 -10.18 -2.11 -5.57
N THR A 46 -9.76 -2.24 -6.83
CA THR A 46 -10.66 -2.29 -7.99
C THR A 46 -10.69 -3.71 -8.53
N ARG A 47 -11.84 -4.35 -8.42
CA ARG A 47 -12.06 -5.71 -8.91
C ARG A 47 -12.18 -5.76 -10.43
N ALA A 48 -12.01 -6.96 -10.99
CA ALA A 48 -12.17 -7.20 -12.43
C ALA A 48 -13.60 -6.92 -12.93
N ASP A 49 -14.61 -6.99 -12.05
CA ASP A 49 -15.99 -6.62 -12.35
C ASP A 49 -16.24 -5.09 -12.35
N GLY A 50 -15.21 -4.28 -12.04
CA GLY A 50 -15.27 -2.83 -11.93
C GLY A 50 -15.68 -2.32 -10.55
N ARG A 51 -15.99 -3.19 -9.59
CA ARG A 51 -16.33 -2.80 -8.22
C ARG A 51 -15.10 -2.27 -7.49
N GLN A 52 -15.27 -1.15 -6.82
CA GLN A 52 -14.22 -0.53 -6.01
C GLN A 52 -14.54 -0.65 -4.53
N GLU A 53 -13.52 -0.99 -3.74
CA GLU A 53 -13.60 -1.08 -2.28
C GLU A 53 -12.38 -0.40 -1.67
N VAL A 54 -12.61 0.43 -0.66
CA VAL A 54 -11.52 1.13 0.04
C VAL A 54 -11.32 0.45 1.38
N ILE A 55 -10.06 0.13 1.70
CA ILE A 55 -9.67 -0.47 2.96
C ILE A 55 -8.56 0.34 3.62
N ASP A 56 -8.67 0.54 4.92
CA ASP A 56 -7.69 1.29 5.69
C ASP A 56 -6.59 0.34 6.19
N CYS A 57 -5.44 0.36 5.53
CA CYS A 57 -4.28 -0.49 5.87
C CYS A 57 -3.28 0.26 6.75
N ARG A 58 -2.74 -0.38 7.78
CA ARG A 58 -1.75 0.23 8.65
C ARG A 58 -0.35 0.17 8.02
N CYS A 59 0.31 1.32 7.92
CA CYS A 59 1.72 1.38 7.56
C CYS A 59 2.58 0.91 8.74
N ARG A 60 3.37 -0.13 8.50
CA ARG A 60 4.31 -0.71 9.47
C ARG A 60 5.70 -0.07 9.41
N ILE A 61 5.81 1.14 8.87
CA ILE A 61 7.01 1.96 9.04
C ILE A 61 6.96 2.50 10.47
N ASP A 62 7.83 1.96 11.32
CA ASP A 62 7.84 2.26 12.75
C ASP A 62 8.74 3.47 13.07
N THR A 63 9.72 3.79 12.22
CA THR A 63 10.67 4.89 12.46
C THR A 63 10.73 5.93 11.35
N ALA A 64 11.03 7.18 11.73
CA ALA A 64 11.27 8.27 10.77
C ALA A 64 12.49 7.99 9.87
N THR A 65 13.48 7.25 10.38
CA THR A 65 14.65 6.80 9.60
C THR A 65 14.22 5.86 8.49
N GLU A 66 13.39 4.84 8.76
CA GLU A 66 12.85 3.95 7.73
C GLU A 66 11.98 4.69 6.71
N LEU A 67 11.15 5.66 7.16
CA LEU A 67 10.38 6.51 6.26
C LEU A 67 11.30 7.32 5.34
N THR A 68 12.36 7.89 5.91
CA THR A 68 13.37 8.65 5.17
C THR A 68 14.09 7.74 4.18
N TYR A 69 14.43 6.50 4.54
CA TYR A 69 14.97 5.51 3.62
C TYR A 69 13.97 5.16 2.50
N TYR A 70 12.70 4.93 2.83
CA TYR A 70 11.64 4.70 1.85
C TYR A 70 11.49 5.86 0.85
N GLN A 71 11.62 7.10 1.31
CA GLN A 71 11.57 8.30 0.47
C GLN A 71 12.86 8.55 -0.33
N ASN A 72 14.04 8.29 0.25
CA ASN A 72 15.35 8.61 -0.34
C ASN A 72 15.95 7.52 -1.25
N ASP A 73 15.71 6.24 -0.96
CA ASP A 73 15.98 5.13 -1.91
C ASP A 73 14.94 5.10 -3.04
N GLY A 74 14.02 6.06 -2.99
CA GLY A 74 13.06 6.36 -4.02
C GLY A 74 11.91 5.36 -4.04
N ILE A 75 10.76 5.94 -4.40
CA ILE A 75 9.72 5.35 -5.24
C ILE A 75 10.27 4.77 -6.57
N LEU A 76 11.56 4.42 -6.67
CA LEU A 76 12.33 4.51 -7.91
C LEU A 76 11.75 3.66 -9.05
N HIS A 77 10.93 2.62 -8.82
CA HIS A 77 10.36 1.86 -9.96
C HIS A 77 8.92 1.29 -9.88
N TYR A 78 8.22 1.09 -8.75
CA TYR A 78 7.45 -0.17 -8.69
C TYR A 78 5.93 -0.21 -8.52
N VAL A 79 5.18 0.89 -8.46
CA VAL A 79 3.71 0.78 -8.68
C VAL A 79 3.24 1.76 -9.73
N ILE A 80 3.79 1.70 -10.95
CA ILE A 80 3.16 2.26 -12.15
C ILE A 80 3.49 3.75 -12.41
N ARG A 81 4.79 4.06 -12.56
CA ARG A 81 5.18 4.85 -13.74
C ARG A 81 5.31 3.99 -14.99
N ASN A 82 4.90 2.72 -14.91
CA ASN A 82 4.64 1.78 -16.00
C ASN A 82 3.14 1.79 -16.30
N MET A 83 2.61 2.90 -16.83
CA MET A 83 2.56 3.12 -18.27
C MET A 83 1.71 2.04 -18.96
N LEU A 84 0.59 2.50 -19.52
CA LEU A 84 -0.13 1.93 -20.67
C LEU A 84 -0.80 0.55 -20.49
#